data_AF-A0A3B9Z1S9-F1
#
_entry.id   AF-A0A3B9Z1S9-F1
#
_cell.length_a   1.000
_cell.length_b   1.000
_cell.length_c   1.000
_cell.angle_alpha   90.00
_cell.angle_beta   90.00
_cell.angle_gamma   90.00
#
_symmetry.space_group_name_H-M   'P 1'
#
loop_
_entity.id
_entity.type
_entity.pdbx_description
1 polymer ?
#
loop_
_entity_poly.entity_id
_entity_poly.type
_entity_poly.pdbx_seq_one_letter_code
_entity_poly.pdbx_strand_id
1 'polypeptide(L)'
;MVSGPGPIGLLCAQVARAAGSVVIILGTGADASRFALARQLGFEDLIDVTRDNVTDVIRERTGGLGVDVAIEAAGAPSSLDGCLALVNR
;
A
#
# COMPACT_ATOMS: atom_id res chain seq x y z
N MET A 1 0.94 -1.17 5.40
CA MET A 1 0.70 -0.95 3.96
C MET A 1 0.81 -2.25 3.18
N VAL A 2 0.21 -2.29 2.00
CA VAL A 2 0.39 -3.33 1.00
C VAL A 2 0.92 -2.70 -0.28
N SER A 3 2.06 -3.16 -0.78
CA SER A 3 2.62 -2.71 -2.05
C SER A 3 2.28 -3.69 -3.17
N GLY A 4 1.60 -3.21 -4.21
CA GLY A 4 1.14 -4.00 -5.34
C GLY A 4 -0.34 -4.40 -5.22
N PRO A 5 -1.26 -3.79 -5.99
CA PRO A 5 -2.70 -4.08 -5.93
C PRO A 5 -3.08 -5.27 -6.82
N GLY A 6 -2.19 -6.26 -6.94
CA GLY A 6 -2.47 -7.53 -7.62
C GLY A 6 -3.37 -8.45 -6.78
N PRO A 7 -3.70 -9.65 -7.27
CA PRO A 7 -4.57 -10.59 -6.56
C PRO A 7 -4.10 -10.89 -5.12
N ILE A 8 -2.80 -11.14 -4.94
CA ILE A 8 -2.20 -11.40 -3.63
C ILE A 8 -2.27 -10.16 -2.74
N GLY A 9 -1.90 -8.99 -3.26
CA GLY A 9 -1.96 -7.75 -2.48
C GLY A 9 -3.37 -7.40 -2.03
N LEU A 10 -4.37 -7.52 -2.91
CA LEU A 10 -5.77 -7.28 -2.54
C LEU A 10 -6.33 -8.32 -1.56
N LEU A 11 -5.88 -9.58 -1.64
CA LEU A 11 -6.19 -10.58 -0.62
C LEU A 11 -5.58 -10.19 0.73
N CYS A 12 -4.29 -9.88 0.77
CA CYS A 12 -3.60 -9.44 1.98
C CYS A 12 -4.23 -8.18 2.59
N ALA A 13 -4.63 -7.21 1.76
CA ALA A 13 -5.31 -6.00 2.20
C ALA A 13 -6.64 -6.31 2.89
N GLN A 14 -7.43 -7.25 2.35
CA GLN A 14 -8.70 -7.66 2.96
C GLN A 14 -8.49 -8.40 4.28
N VAL A 15 -7.49 -9.28 4.36
CA VAL A 15 -7.14 -9.98 5.60
C VAL A 15 -6.67 -8.98 6.66
N ALA A 16 -5.79 -8.04 6.31
CA ALA A 16 -5.31 -7.00 7.23
C ALA A 16 -6.46 -6.12 7.74
N ARG A 17 -7.37 -5.70 6.86
CA ARG A 17 -8.57 -4.93 7.26
C ARG A 17 -9.49 -5.75 8.16
N ALA A 18 -9.71 -7.03 7.86
CA ALA A 18 -10.51 -7.93 8.71
C ALA A 18 -9.87 -8.15 10.09
N ALA A 19 -8.53 -8.04 10.20
CA ALA A 19 -7.81 -8.06 11.46
C ALA A 19 -7.84 -6.71 12.22
N GLY A 20 -8.55 -5.69 11.70
CA GLY A 20 -8.71 -4.39 12.34
C GLY A 20 -7.67 -3.34 11.93
N SER A 21 -6.83 -3.60 10.92
CA SER A 21 -5.86 -2.62 10.44
C SER A 21 -6.47 -1.57 9.51
N VAL A 22 -5.95 -0.35 9.58
CA VAL A 22 -6.07 0.64 8.50
C VAL A 22 -5.07 0.27 7.40
N VAL A 23 -5.53 0.20 6.15
CA VAL A 23 -4.73 -0.36 5.04
C VAL A 23 -4.54 0.67 3.95
N ILE A 24 -3.28 1.08 3.77
CA ILE A 24 -2.81 1.84 2.61
C ILE A 24 -2.34 0.86 1.54
N ILE A 25 -2.84 0.99 0.31
CA ILE A 25 -2.46 0.16 -0.84
C ILE A 25 -1.66 1.02 -1.84
N LEU A 26 -0.46 0.58 -2.16
CA LEU A 26 0.40 1.20 -3.16
C LEU A 26 0.30 0.46 -4.50
N GLY A 27 0.42 1.21 -5.58
CA GLY A 27 0.52 0.69 -6.94
C GLY A 27 1.10 1.74 -7.88
N THR A 28 1.09 1.46 -9.17
CA THR A 28 1.57 2.37 -10.21
C THR A 28 0.42 2.88 -11.08
N GLY A 29 0.68 3.84 -11.97
CA GLY A 29 -0.32 4.28 -12.95
C GLY A 29 -0.86 3.16 -13.84
N ALA A 30 -0.08 2.08 -14.05
CA ALA A 30 -0.53 0.89 -14.79
C ALA A 30 -1.60 0.07 -14.03
N ASP A 31 -1.76 0.32 -12.73
CA ASP A 31 -2.69 -0.40 -11.86
C ASP A 31 -4.06 0.28 -11.73
N ALA A 32 -4.40 1.25 -12.60
CA ALA A 32 -5.64 2.02 -12.50
C ALA A 32 -6.91 1.15 -12.37
N SER A 33 -7.01 0.05 -13.12
CA SER A 33 -8.14 -0.89 -13.04
C SER A 33 -8.17 -1.66 -11.71
N ARG A 34 -7.00 -1.99 -11.16
CA ARG A 34 -6.84 -2.65 -9.86
C ARG A 34 -7.17 -1.69 -8.71
N PHE A 35 -6.83 -0.40 -8.83
CA PHE A 35 -7.30 0.62 -7.90
C PHE A 35 -8.82 0.78 -7.95
N ALA A 36 -9.43 0.72 -9.13
CA ALA A 36 -10.90 0.73 -9.23
C ALA A 36 -11.52 -0.46 -8.49
N LEU A 37 -10.95 -1.66 -8.64
CA LEU A 37 -11.37 -2.83 -7.86
C LEU A 37 -11.14 -2.64 -6.35
N ALA A 38 -9.98 -2.11 -5.94
CA ALA A 38 -9.71 -1.82 -4.53
C ALA A 38 -10.76 -0.87 -3.93
N ARG A 39 -11.19 0.16 -4.68
CA ARG A 39 -12.31 1.04 -4.28
C ARG A 39 -13.63 0.28 -4.15
N GLN A 40 -13.96 -0.60 -5.09
CA GLN A 40 -15.16 -1.43 -5.01
C GLN A 40 -15.14 -2.36 -3.78
N LEU A 41 -13.96 -2.81 -3.38
CA LEU A 41 -13.75 -3.59 -2.16
C LEU A 41 -13.75 -2.72 -0.88
N GLY A 42 -13.92 -1.40 -1.01
CA GLY A 42 -14.00 -0.45 0.12
C GLY A 42 -12.64 0.02 0.65
N PHE A 43 -11.57 -0.02 -0.15
CA PHE A 43 -10.30 0.62 0.19
C PHE A 43 -10.26 2.02 -0.38
N GLU A 44 -9.97 3.01 0.46
CA GLU A 44 -9.92 4.43 0.07
C GLU A 44 -8.50 4.97 0.00
N ASP A 45 -7.61 4.49 0.88
CA ASP A 45 -6.19 4.88 0.91
C ASP A 45 -5.40 4.14 -0.17
N LEU A 46 -5.47 4.68 -1.39
CA LEU A 46 -4.82 4.16 -2.58
C LEU A 46 -3.81 5.19 -3.09
N ILE A 47 -2.55 4.78 -3.26
CA ILE A 47 -1.47 5.70 -3.66
C ILE A 47 -0.82 5.19 -4.96
N ASP A 48 -0.79 6.07 -5.96
CA ASP A 48 -0.04 5.86 -7.19
C ASP A 48 1.38 6.41 -7.03
N VAL A 49 2.34 5.51 -6.86
CA VAL A 49 3.75 5.85 -6.61
C VAL A 49 4.42 6.54 -7.80
N THR A 50 3.78 6.55 -8.97
CA THR A 50 4.28 7.28 -10.16
C THR A 50 3.87 8.75 -10.17
N ARG A 51 2.97 9.15 -9.26
CA ARG A 51 2.43 10.51 -9.16
C ARG A 51 2.73 11.14 -7.82
N ASP A 52 2.70 10.35 -6.75
CA ASP A 52 2.79 10.81 -5.38
C ASP A 52 4.13 10.40 -4.75
N ASN A 53 4.70 11.27 -3.90
CA ASN A 53 5.81 10.87 -3.05
C ASN A 53 5.28 10.02 -1.89
N VAL A 54 5.34 8.69 -2.05
CA VAL A 54 4.88 7.71 -1.07
C VAL A 54 5.41 7.95 0.34
N THR A 55 6.68 8.39 0.47
CA THR A 55 7.29 8.63 1.78
C THR A 55 6.60 9.78 2.50
N ASP A 56 6.33 10.87 1.80
CA ASP A 56 5.69 12.04 2.38
C ASP A 56 4.24 11.73 2.77
N VAL A 57 3.50 11.04 1.89
CA VAL A 57 2.11 10.65 2.15
C VAL A 57 2.00 9.72 3.35
N ILE A 58 2.86 8.69 3.44
CA ILE A 58 2.85 7.77 4.59
C ILE A 58 3.22 8.52 5.85
N ARG A 59 4.29 9.33 5.85
CA ARG A 59 4.68 10.11 7.03
C ARG A 59 3.56 11.04 7.50
N GLU A 60 2.88 11.72 6.60
CA GLU A 60 1.73 12.57 6.95
C GLU A 60 0.63 11.74 7.64
N ARG A 61 0.29 10.57 7.08
CA ARG A 61 -0.77 9.69 7.58
C ARG A 61 -0.42 9.00 8.90
N THR A 62 0.86 8.78 9.17
CA THR A 62 1.34 8.03 10.34
C THR A 62 2.02 8.90 11.39
N GLY A 63 1.89 10.23 11.31
CA GLY A 63 2.56 11.15 12.25
C GLY A 63 4.10 11.05 12.23
N GLY A 64 4.67 10.71 11.08
CA GLY A 64 6.11 10.59 10.86
C GLY A 64 6.72 9.25 11.25
N LEU A 65 5.95 8.33 11.86
CA LEU A 65 6.47 7.05 12.33
C LEU A 65 6.82 6.11 11.16
N GLY A 66 5.91 5.98 10.19
CA GLY A 66 5.89 4.94 9.15
C GLY A 66 4.81 3.90 9.47
N VAL A 67 4.86 2.73 8.83
CA VAL A 67 3.85 1.67 8.99
C VAL A 67 4.31 0.54 9.92
N ASP A 68 3.40 -0.02 10.71
CA ASP A 68 3.72 -1.16 11.60
C ASP A 68 4.00 -2.45 10.82
N VAL A 69 3.32 -2.62 9.68
CA VAL A 69 3.45 -3.79 8.81
C VAL A 69 3.54 -3.34 7.36
N ALA A 70 4.52 -3.86 6.63
CA ALA A 70 4.64 -3.71 5.18
C ALA A 70 4.54 -5.08 4.50
N ILE A 71 3.64 -5.21 3.54
CA ILE A 71 3.46 -6.41 2.72
C ILE A 71 3.90 -6.07 1.29
N GLU A 72 4.98 -6.70 0.83
CA GLU A 72 5.44 -6.60 -0.56
C GLU A 72 4.72 -7.66 -1.41
N ALA A 73 3.98 -7.22 -2.42
CA ALA A 73 3.25 -8.09 -3.35
C ALA A 73 3.32 -7.59 -4.81
N ALA A 74 4.17 -6.59 -5.10
CA ALA A 74 4.39 -6.08 -6.44
C ALA A 74 5.51 -6.86 -7.17
N GLY A 75 6.40 -7.53 -6.43
CA GLY A 75 7.49 -8.31 -6.99
C GLY A 75 8.58 -7.47 -7.68
N ALA A 76 8.64 -6.17 -7.37
CA ALA A 76 9.62 -5.24 -7.93
C ALA A 76 10.68 -4.85 -6.88
N PRO A 77 11.98 -4.80 -7.23
CA PRO A 77 13.02 -4.40 -6.29
C PRO A 77 12.77 -3.03 -5.62
N SER A 78 12.31 -2.04 -6.40
CA SER A 78 11.97 -0.71 -5.88
C SER A 78 10.81 -0.72 -4.87
N SER A 79 9.86 -1.66 -5.03
CA SER A 79 8.75 -1.86 -4.09
C SER A 79 9.26 -2.43 -2.76
N LEU A 80 10.17 -3.40 -2.82
CA LEU A 80 10.81 -3.97 -1.64
C LEU A 80 11.61 -2.92 -0.87
N ASP A 81 12.41 -2.12 -1.56
CA ASP A 81 13.20 -1.04 -0.96
C ASP A 81 12.30 -0.03 -0.24
N GLY A 82 11.18 0.36 -0.87
CA GLY A 82 10.18 1.23 -0.26
C GLY A 82 9.55 0.63 1.00
N CYS A 83 9.19 -0.67 0.97
CA CYS A 83 8.65 -1.36 2.15
C CYS A 83 9.63 -1.36 3.32
N LEU A 84 10.92 -1.64 3.06
CA LEU A 84 11.97 -1.65 4.07
C LEU A 84 12.26 -0.27 4.66
N ALA A 85 12.16 0.78 3.84
CA ALA A 85 12.41 2.15 4.27
C ALA A 85 11.31 2.73 5.16
N LEU A 86 10.08 2.22 5.04
CA LEU A 86 8.87 2.82 5.62
C LEU A 86 8.25 1.98 6.73
N VAL A 87 8.71 0.75 6.95
CA VAL A 87 8.28 -0.05 8.09
C VAL A 87 8.98 0.44 9.37
N ASN A 88 8.19 0.60 10.44
CA ASN A 88 8.66 1.09 11.74
C ASN A 88 9.61 0.06 12.37
N ARG A 89 10.59 0.55 13.15
CA ARG A 89 11.51 -0.27 13.94
C ARG A 89 11.36 0.01 15.42
#